data_AF-A0A4Q0YUR0-F1
#
_entry.id   AF-A0A4Q0YUR0-F1
#
_cell.length_a   1.000
_cell.length_b   1.000
_cell.length_c   1.000
_cell.angle_alpha   90.00
_cell.angle_beta   90.00
_cell.angle_gamma   90.00
#
_symmetry.space_group_name_H-M   'P 1'
#
loop_
_entity.id
_entity.type
_entity.pdbx_description
1 polymer ?
#
loop_
_entity_poly.entity_id
_entity_poly.type
_entity_poly.pdbx_seq_one_letter_code
_entity_poly.pdbx_strand_id
1 'polypeptide(L)'
;MFKQQAKQITQDNQAIWESSLYFQFLKTANREELLKSQVPFYHAVDAFPKMLLNLASRIQNPYARLLIVDNIWEEHGQGDTEKFHINTFNAHLNALGFKGTYFHSPFINDWIDNYLKSHDKRFLFHALAAIEYIYAVISETIANKLAQTALLGEQTHYSKHSKLDWSHGEEILMAMEKEGIDFDAELFCREQRTFIHVLSTLSLPTTEEIIHLNEQMPVNFYHTRESSAVLTKIIDDIARDGISVLTVCSGGEHVIEHLANEKVASVLAFDINEAQLEVCRKKMSGQQALPEGKFEYLFQFVRNVFTNSEGELHIRWALQGDFRHMDYVIDNVFSTEVLTAIFGPKATRYSQGVFSEHFKQVYRKMASDIESERNILNSKNVILGTPLPPAMLGDAAQTKLTLVCKDAKQAVSEGRYDFIDLSNIGDWMPLNEFVEITHSAFERLNEGGRMVMRRLLGDYILQDISMGTVIPLDDNTGFYSEMVVFEK
;
A
#
# COMPACT_ATOMS: atom_id res chain seq x y z
N MET A 1 29.91 27.58 13.16
CA MET A 1 28.57 28.14 12.86
C MET A 1 27.66 27.06 12.27
N PHE A 2 28.09 26.31 11.25
CA PHE A 2 27.29 25.24 10.63
C PHE A 2 26.86 24.11 11.58
N LYS A 3 27.66 23.74 12.59
CA LYS A 3 27.32 22.66 13.56
C LYS A 3 26.01 22.90 14.30
N GLN A 4 25.80 24.14 14.78
CA GLN A 4 24.56 24.52 15.46
C GLN A 4 23.39 24.53 14.48
N GLN A 5 23.63 24.96 13.25
CA GLN A 5 22.63 24.95 12.19
C GLN A 5 22.20 23.52 11.79
N ALA A 6 23.15 22.59 11.62
CA ALA A 6 22.88 21.18 11.34
C ALA A 6 22.04 20.54 12.47
N LYS A 7 22.39 20.83 13.73
CA LYS A 7 21.60 20.37 14.89
C LYS A 7 20.19 20.97 14.90
N GLN A 8 20.04 22.26 14.60
CA GLN A 8 18.72 22.90 14.51
C GLN A 8 17.87 22.27 13.39
N ILE A 9 18.43 22.06 12.19
CA ILE A 9 17.74 21.38 11.08
C ILE A 9 17.27 19.99 11.50
N THR A 10 18.11 19.26 12.23
CA THR A 10 17.77 17.91 12.74
C THR A 10 16.63 17.97 13.75
N GLN A 11 16.63 18.95 14.64
CA GLN A 11 15.54 19.19 15.59
C GLN A 11 14.24 19.57 14.88
N ASP A 12 14.32 20.39 13.82
CA ASP A 12 13.15 20.76 13.02
C ASP A 12 12.58 19.54 12.26
N ASN A 13 13.46 18.69 11.72
CA ASN A 13 13.09 17.44 11.05
C ASN A 13 12.65 16.33 12.02
N GLN A 14 12.82 16.48 13.33
CA GLN A 14 12.29 15.53 14.32
C GLN A 14 10.76 15.42 14.23
N ALA A 15 10.05 16.53 13.99
CA ALA A 15 8.59 16.51 13.79
C ALA A 15 8.18 15.73 12.53
N ILE A 16 9.03 15.74 11.49
CA ILE A 16 8.82 14.95 10.28
C ILE A 16 9.04 13.46 10.59
N TRP A 17 10.09 13.12 11.36
CA TRP A 17 10.31 11.77 11.83
C TRP A 17 9.10 11.25 12.65
N GLU A 18 8.63 12.03 13.61
CA GLU A 18 7.52 11.65 14.51
C GLU A 18 6.16 11.48 13.79
N SER A 19 6.01 12.09 12.61
CA SER A 19 4.84 11.91 11.74
C SER A 19 5.04 10.85 10.65
N SER A 20 6.24 10.29 10.51
CA SER A 20 6.56 9.29 9.49
C SER A 20 5.82 7.96 9.69
N LEU A 21 5.63 7.23 8.59
CA LEU A 21 5.01 5.90 8.61
C LEU A 21 5.84 4.91 9.45
N TYR A 22 7.17 5.02 9.44
CA TYR A 22 8.02 4.16 10.26
C TYR A 22 7.88 4.44 11.76
N PHE A 23 7.74 5.71 12.16
CA PHE A 23 7.50 6.04 13.56
C PHE A 23 6.15 5.51 14.04
N GLN A 24 5.08 5.59 13.23
CA GLN A 24 3.80 4.97 13.58
C GLN A 24 3.91 3.45 13.69
N PHE A 25 4.58 2.82 12.72
CA PHE A 25 4.88 1.38 12.75
C PHE A 25 5.60 0.97 14.04
N LEU A 26 6.63 1.71 14.47
CA LEU A 26 7.35 1.40 15.71
C LEU A 26 6.45 1.37 16.96
N LYS A 27 5.39 2.19 17.01
CA LYS A 27 4.49 2.22 18.17
C LYS A 27 3.80 0.87 18.36
N THR A 28 3.29 0.29 17.29
CA THR A 28 2.43 -0.91 17.32
C THR A 28 3.18 -2.20 16.96
N ALA A 29 4.38 -2.11 16.36
CA ALA A 29 5.12 -3.28 15.91
C ALA A 29 5.51 -4.22 17.06
N ASN A 30 5.32 -5.51 16.84
CA ASN A 30 5.85 -6.56 17.69
C ASN A 30 7.29 -6.96 17.28
N ARG A 31 7.91 -7.88 18.04
CA ARG A 31 9.30 -8.32 17.77
C ARG A 31 9.50 -8.89 16.36
N GLU A 32 8.58 -9.69 15.85
CA GLU A 32 8.71 -10.32 14.53
C GLU A 32 8.55 -9.28 13.41
N GLU A 33 7.65 -8.33 13.57
CA GLU A 33 7.48 -7.22 12.63
C GLU A 33 8.71 -6.32 12.60
N LEU A 34 9.25 -5.97 13.77
CA LEU A 34 10.53 -5.27 13.86
C LEU A 34 11.64 -6.07 13.17
N LEU A 35 11.70 -7.38 13.33
CA LEU A 35 12.67 -8.20 12.61
C LEU A 35 12.51 -8.07 11.09
N LYS A 36 11.27 -8.18 10.59
CA LYS A 36 10.98 -8.07 9.16
C LYS A 36 11.39 -6.71 8.59
N SER A 37 11.19 -5.62 9.32
CA SER A 37 11.63 -4.30 8.85
C SER A 37 13.15 -4.11 8.92
N GLN A 38 13.84 -4.78 9.86
CA GLN A 38 15.28 -4.61 10.09
C GLN A 38 16.18 -5.48 9.22
N VAL A 39 15.72 -6.65 8.79
CA VAL A 39 16.49 -7.53 7.89
C VAL A 39 16.93 -6.83 6.60
N PRO A 40 16.07 -6.12 5.84
CA PRO A 40 16.52 -5.40 4.64
C PRO A 40 17.40 -4.19 4.97
N PHE A 41 17.25 -3.59 6.15
CA PHE A 41 18.07 -2.46 6.60
C PHE A 41 19.53 -2.87 6.90
N TYR A 42 19.80 -4.16 7.16
CA TYR A 42 21.15 -4.71 7.25
C TYR A 42 22.06 -4.26 6.10
N HIS A 43 21.53 -4.22 4.87
CA HIS A 43 22.29 -3.84 3.70
C HIS A 43 22.72 -2.36 3.71
N ALA A 44 21.94 -1.47 4.34
CA ALA A 44 22.33 -0.09 4.56
C ALA A 44 23.52 0.00 5.52
N VAL A 45 23.47 -0.74 6.63
CA VAL A 45 24.56 -0.81 7.63
C VAL A 45 25.84 -1.38 7.00
N ASP A 46 25.74 -2.44 6.18
CA ASP A 46 26.90 -3.03 5.48
C ASP A 46 27.49 -2.08 4.42
N ALA A 47 26.65 -1.24 3.80
CA ALA A 47 27.08 -0.33 2.75
C ALA A 47 27.68 0.97 3.29
N PHE A 48 27.28 1.43 4.48
CA PHE A 48 27.64 2.74 5.00
C PHE A 48 29.17 3.00 5.05
N PRO A 49 30.02 2.07 5.54
CA PRO A 49 31.47 2.28 5.50
C PRO A 49 32.04 2.38 4.08
N LYS A 50 31.39 1.73 3.09
CA LYS A 50 31.76 1.81 1.67
C LYS A 50 31.42 3.19 1.08
N MET A 51 30.34 3.82 1.55
CA MET A 51 29.99 5.19 1.18
C MET A 51 30.99 6.20 1.75
N LEU A 52 31.41 6.03 3.00
CA LEU A 52 32.50 6.84 3.58
C LEU A 52 33.81 6.65 2.83
N LEU A 53 34.15 5.42 2.40
CA LEU A 53 35.32 5.16 1.55
C LEU A 53 35.22 5.86 0.18
N ASN A 54 34.04 5.85 -0.45
CA ASN A 54 33.79 6.59 -1.69
C ASN A 54 34.08 8.09 -1.49
N LEU A 55 33.58 8.69 -0.41
CA LEU A 55 33.88 10.07 -0.04
C LEU A 55 35.38 10.28 0.19
N ALA A 56 36.01 9.49 1.06
CA ALA A 56 37.42 9.61 1.43
C ALA A 56 38.37 9.57 0.23
N SER A 57 38.06 8.73 -0.77
CA SER A 57 38.86 8.60 -1.99
C SER A 57 38.93 9.88 -2.83
N ARG A 58 38.02 10.83 -2.60
CA ARG A 58 37.85 12.07 -3.39
C ARG A 58 38.35 13.32 -2.67
N ILE A 59 38.63 13.23 -1.37
CA ILE A 59 39.06 14.35 -0.54
C ILE A 59 40.53 14.67 -0.85
N GLN A 60 40.84 15.90 -1.24
CA GLN A 60 42.20 16.32 -1.56
C GLN A 60 42.98 16.70 -0.29
N ASN A 61 42.34 17.38 0.66
CA ASN A 61 42.97 17.78 1.91
C ASN A 61 43.25 16.55 2.80
N PRO A 62 44.52 16.26 3.15
CA PRO A 62 44.86 15.08 3.94
C PRO A 62 44.26 15.11 5.36
N TYR A 63 44.09 16.29 5.96
CA TYR A 63 43.49 16.42 7.30
C TYR A 63 41.98 16.22 7.27
N ALA A 64 41.30 16.66 6.21
CA ALA A 64 39.89 16.33 6.00
C ALA A 64 39.72 14.82 5.78
N ARG A 65 40.62 14.22 5.00
CA ARG A 65 40.57 12.79 4.69
C ARG A 65 40.79 11.94 5.93
N LEU A 66 41.69 12.34 6.82
CA LEU A 66 41.95 11.64 8.07
C LEU A 66 40.68 11.52 8.93
N LEU A 67 39.90 12.60 9.07
CA LEU A 67 38.63 12.57 9.82
C LEU A 67 37.66 11.50 9.28
N ILE A 68 37.53 11.39 7.95
CA ILE A 68 36.67 10.36 7.34
C ILE A 68 37.26 8.96 7.53
N VAL A 69 38.59 8.81 7.48
CA VAL A 69 39.26 7.53 7.74
C VAL A 69 39.07 7.08 9.20
N ASP A 70 39.12 8.02 10.14
CA ASP A 70 38.85 7.73 11.56
C ASP A 70 37.40 7.27 11.76
N ASN A 71 36.44 7.90 11.08
CA ASN A 71 35.04 7.43 11.07
C ASN A 71 34.93 5.99 10.52
N ILE A 72 35.57 5.70 9.38
CA ILE A 72 35.60 4.34 8.81
C ILE A 72 36.22 3.33 9.80
N TRP A 73 37.26 3.73 10.53
CA TRP A 73 37.90 2.89 11.53
C TRP A 73 36.97 2.57 12.70
N GLU A 74 36.19 3.55 13.16
CA GLU A 74 35.18 3.36 14.20
C GLU A 74 34.00 2.48 13.75
N GLU A 75 33.52 2.65 12.51
CA GLU A 75 32.53 1.75 11.89
C GLU A 75 33.01 0.27 11.90
N HIS A 76 34.32 0.07 11.78
CA HIS A 76 35.00 -1.23 11.91
C HIS A 76 35.46 -1.50 13.35
N GLY A 77 34.75 -1.00 14.36
CA GLY A 77 35.00 -1.33 15.76
C GLY A 77 36.42 -1.04 16.24
N GLN A 78 37.14 -0.14 15.57
CA GLN A 78 38.56 0.12 15.77
C GLN A 78 39.42 -1.15 15.69
N GLY A 79 39.09 -2.04 14.74
CA GLY A 79 39.81 -3.28 14.47
C GLY A 79 39.34 -4.47 15.31
N ASP A 80 38.47 -4.25 16.27
CA ASP A 80 37.80 -5.31 17.03
C ASP A 80 36.57 -5.78 16.25
N THR A 81 36.67 -6.96 15.64
CA THR A 81 35.60 -7.53 14.80
C THR A 81 34.27 -7.64 15.53
N GLU A 82 34.26 -7.87 16.84
CA GLU A 82 33.01 -7.98 17.60
C GLU A 82 32.29 -6.63 17.71
N LYS A 83 33.03 -5.53 17.56
CA LYS A 83 32.51 -4.16 17.64
C LYS A 83 32.21 -3.54 16.28
N PHE A 84 32.46 -4.25 15.18
CA PHE A 84 32.06 -3.75 13.86
C PHE A 84 30.56 -3.45 13.89
N HIS A 85 30.15 -2.30 13.35
CA HIS A 85 28.76 -1.90 13.40
C HIS A 85 27.85 -2.95 12.76
N ILE A 86 28.29 -3.57 11.66
CA ILE A 86 27.58 -4.69 11.03
C ILE A 86 27.42 -5.91 11.95
N ASN A 87 28.40 -6.21 12.80
CA ASN A 87 28.33 -7.32 13.74
C ASN A 87 27.47 -6.98 14.96
N THR A 88 27.51 -5.74 15.44
CA THR A 88 26.57 -5.27 16.47
C THR A 88 25.12 -5.26 15.95
N PHE A 89 24.91 -4.94 14.67
CA PHE A 89 23.60 -5.03 14.03
C PHE A 89 23.14 -6.49 13.86
N ASN A 90 24.05 -7.41 13.52
CA ASN A 90 23.75 -8.84 13.53
C ASN A 90 23.36 -9.35 14.93
N ALA A 91 24.02 -8.87 15.99
CA ALA A 91 23.61 -9.17 17.36
C ALA A 91 22.19 -8.63 17.65
N HIS A 92 21.85 -7.45 17.15
CA HIS A 92 20.49 -6.91 17.19
C HIS A 92 19.47 -7.79 16.43
N LEU A 93 19.76 -8.20 15.19
CA LEU A 93 18.89 -9.11 14.43
C LEU A 93 18.70 -10.45 15.16
N ASN A 94 19.76 -11.01 15.74
CA ASN A 94 19.69 -12.23 16.54
C ASN A 94 18.82 -12.04 17.79
N ALA A 95 18.91 -10.89 18.47
CA ALA A 95 18.05 -10.55 19.60
C ALA A 95 16.57 -10.41 19.21
N LEU A 96 16.27 -10.07 17.95
CA LEU A 96 14.91 -10.10 17.41
C LEU A 96 14.45 -11.50 16.95
N GLY A 97 15.38 -12.46 16.81
CA GLY A 97 15.09 -13.85 16.45
C GLY A 97 15.41 -14.23 15.00
N PHE A 98 16.34 -13.52 14.37
CA PHE A 98 16.80 -13.80 13.01
C PHE A 98 17.35 -15.23 12.86
N LYS A 99 17.06 -15.86 11.71
CA LYS A 99 17.44 -17.25 11.39
C LYS A 99 18.37 -17.38 10.16
N GLY A 100 18.98 -16.29 9.72
CA GLY A 100 20.08 -16.33 8.75
C GLY A 100 19.70 -16.12 7.27
N THR A 101 18.45 -15.76 6.94
CA THR A 101 18.07 -15.43 5.55
C THR A 101 17.87 -13.92 5.41
N TYR A 102 18.85 -13.24 4.83
CA TYR A 102 18.72 -11.84 4.45
C TYR A 102 17.91 -11.73 3.16
N PHE A 103 17.13 -10.65 3.05
CA PHE A 103 16.42 -10.29 1.84
C PHE A 103 16.57 -8.79 1.61
N HIS A 104 16.46 -8.39 0.34
CA HIS A 104 16.69 -7.01 -0.08
C HIS A 104 15.38 -6.24 -0.17
N SER A 105 15.47 -4.93 0.10
CA SER A 105 14.47 -3.95 -0.31
C SER A 105 14.99 -3.20 -1.55
N PRO A 106 14.21 -3.05 -2.63
CA PRO A 106 14.61 -2.25 -3.78
C PRO A 106 14.86 -0.78 -3.38
N PHE A 107 14.10 -0.24 -2.42
CA PHE A 107 14.30 1.11 -1.90
C PHE A 107 15.69 1.28 -1.26
N ILE A 108 16.11 0.30 -0.46
CA ILE A 108 17.43 0.31 0.18
C ILE A 108 18.53 0.14 -0.87
N ASN A 109 18.35 -0.77 -1.84
CA ASN A 109 19.33 -1.00 -2.89
C ASN A 109 19.54 0.24 -3.76
N ASP A 110 18.46 0.87 -4.23
CA ASP A 110 18.53 2.06 -5.07
C ASP A 110 19.06 3.27 -4.29
N TRP A 111 18.70 3.39 -2.99
CA TRP A 111 19.31 4.36 -2.09
C TRP A 111 20.83 4.12 -1.96
N ILE A 112 21.29 2.90 -1.67
CA ILE A 112 22.73 2.58 -1.59
C ILE A 112 23.45 2.93 -2.90
N ASP A 113 22.88 2.50 -4.03
CA ASP A 113 23.44 2.71 -5.35
C ASP A 113 23.63 4.20 -5.68
N ASN A 114 22.67 5.06 -5.29
CA ASN A 114 22.77 6.50 -5.50
C ASN A 114 24.03 7.09 -4.83
N TYR A 115 24.37 6.66 -3.61
CA TYR A 115 25.51 7.19 -2.86
C TYR A 115 26.83 6.59 -3.34
N LEU A 116 26.86 5.28 -3.66
CA LEU A 116 28.07 4.63 -4.18
C LEU A 116 28.44 5.10 -5.59
N LYS A 117 27.44 5.40 -6.44
CA LYS A 117 27.67 5.89 -7.81
C LYS A 117 27.87 7.39 -7.90
N SER A 118 27.48 8.16 -6.88
CA SER A 118 27.65 9.61 -6.91
C SER A 118 29.12 10.01 -7.03
N HIS A 119 29.38 11.00 -7.91
CA HIS A 119 30.68 11.62 -8.04
C HIS A 119 30.76 13.02 -7.45
N ASP A 120 29.65 13.55 -6.94
CA ASP A 120 29.59 14.87 -6.34
C ASP A 120 30.05 14.81 -4.88
N LYS A 121 31.26 15.33 -4.64
CA LYS A 121 31.86 15.40 -3.30
C LYS A 121 31.05 16.29 -2.35
N ARG A 122 30.47 17.39 -2.84
CA ARG A 122 29.61 18.28 -2.02
C ARG A 122 28.38 17.51 -1.57
N PHE A 123 27.72 16.80 -2.48
CA PHE A 123 26.60 15.92 -2.15
C PHE A 123 26.98 14.91 -1.07
N LEU A 124 28.05 14.13 -1.27
CA LEU A 124 28.45 13.07 -0.34
C LEU A 124 28.74 13.58 1.08
N PHE A 125 29.42 14.71 1.23
CA PHE A 125 29.65 15.31 2.55
C PHE A 125 28.34 15.65 3.27
N HIS A 126 27.43 16.35 2.59
CA HIS A 126 26.17 16.76 3.19
C HIS A 126 25.27 15.58 3.50
N ALA A 127 25.16 14.64 2.55
CA ALA A 127 24.24 13.52 2.67
C ALA A 127 24.66 12.55 3.78
N LEU A 128 25.94 12.19 3.86
CA LEU A 128 26.44 11.29 4.92
C LEU A 128 26.37 11.94 6.29
N ALA A 129 26.73 13.22 6.42
CA ALA A 129 26.53 13.94 7.67
C ALA A 129 25.05 14.07 8.06
N ALA A 130 24.17 14.32 7.09
CA ALA A 130 22.73 14.41 7.33
C ALA A 130 22.17 13.10 7.90
N ILE A 131 22.57 11.96 7.33
CA ILE A 131 22.19 10.61 7.79
C ILE A 131 22.61 10.40 9.23
N GLU A 132 23.88 10.61 9.58
CA GLU A 132 24.39 10.44 10.95
C GLU A 132 23.58 11.26 11.97
N TYR A 133 23.37 12.56 11.68
CA TYR A 133 22.62 13.45 12.57
C TYR A 133 21.18 12.96 12.82
N ILE A 134 20.45 12.59 11.76
CA ILE A 134 19.05 12.14 11.94
C ILE A 134 18.99 10.70 12.48
N TYR A 135 19.97 9.86 12.14
CA TYR A 135 20.03 8.48 12.62
C TYR A 135 20.29 8.40 14.11
N ALA A 136 20.96 9.39 14.72
CA ALA A 136 21.04 9.50 16.18
C ALA A 136 19.65 9.62 16.84
N VAL A 137 18.78 10.48 16.30
CA VAL A 137 17.39 10.70 16.79
C VAL A 137 16.53 9.45 16.57
N ILE A 138 16.66 8.85 15.39
CA ILE A 138 15.93 7.63 15.03
C ILE A 138 16.38 6.45 15.91
N SER A 139 17.69 6.31 16.13
CA SER A 139 18.28 5.27 16.96
C SER A 139 17.83 5.37 18.41
N GLU A 140 17.69 6.59 18.95
CA GLU A 140 17.10 6.79 20.28
C GLU A 140 15.66 6.27 20.33
N THR A 141 14.85 6.60 19.31
CA THR A 141 13.46 6.14 19.20
C THR A 141 13.39 4.61 19.16
N ILE A 142 14.20 3.98 18.30
CA ILE A 142 14.24 2.51 18.17
C ILE A 142 14.74 1.87 19.47
N ALA A 143 15.78 2.41 20.11
CA ALA A 143 16.28 1.92 21.40
C ALA A 143 15.18 1.93 22.48
N ASN A 144 14.38 2.99 22.55
CA ASN A 144 13.25 3.08 23.48
C ASN A 144 12.17 2.02 23.20
N LYS A 145 11.86 1.75 21.92
CA LYS A 145 10.96 0.65 21.55
C LYS A 145 11.53 -0.72 21.92
N LEU A 146 12.82 -0.94 21.68
CA LEU A 146 13.48 -2.21 22.00
C LEU A 146 13.53 -2.48 23.50
N ALA A 147 13.63 -1.45 24.35
CA ALA A 147 13.55 -1.59 25.80
C ALA A 147 12.18 -2.12 26.29
N GLN A 148 11.13 -1.98 25.49
CA GLN A 148 9.78 -2.45 25.76
C GLN A 148 9.45 -3.75 25.00
N THR A 149 10.39 -4.25 24.20
CA THR A 149 10.20 -5.44 23.36
C THR A 149 10.80 -6.66 24.05
N ALA A 150 10.08 -7.79 24.05
CA ALA A 150 10.57 -9.05 24.62
C ALA A 150 11.64 -9.70 23.71
N LEU A 151 12.87 -9.19 23.76
CA LEU A 151 14.01 -9.69 22.99
C LEU A 151 14.44 -11.09 23.41
N LEU A 152 15.07 -11.83 22.49
CA LEU A 152 15.62 -13.17 22.69
C LEU A 152 17.10 -13.16 23.12
N GLY A 153 17.72 -11.98 23.16
CA GLY A 153 19.12 -11.80 23.53
C GLY A 153 19.42 -10.34 23.81
N GLU A 154 20.60 -10.09 24.37
CA GLU A 154 21.11 -8.73 24.58
C GLU A 154 21.57 -8.11 23.27
N GLN A 155 21.37 -6.80 23.14
CA GLN A 155 21.88 -6.02 22.02
C GLN A 155 22.11 -4.56 22.45
N THR A 156 23.05 -3.88 21.80
CA THR A 156 23.43 -2.49 22.14
C THR A 156 23.57 -1.58 20.93
N HIS A 157 23.13 -2.03 19.75
CA HIS A 157 23.39 -1.32 18.49
C HIS A 157 22.79 0.10 18.53
N TYR A 158 21.48 0.20 18.68
CA TYR A 158 20.79 1.49 18.65
C TYR A 158 21.10 2.42 19.83
N SER A 159 21.36 1.86 21.02
CA SER A 159 21.72 2.68 22.19
C SER A 159 23.12 3.27 22.12
N LYS A 160 24.00 2.71 21.27
CA LYS A 160 25.29 3.31 20.91
C LYS A 160 25.12 4.39 19.86
N HIS A 161 24.43 4.08 18.76
CA HIS A 161 24.19 5.00 17.64
C HIS A 161 23.43 6.28 18.05
N SER A 162 22.53 6.20 19.04
CA SER A 162 21.85 7.41 19.57
C SER A 162 22.80 8.46 20.17
N LYS A 163 24.06 8.10 20.44
CA LYS A 163 25.09 8.99 21.00
C LYS A 163 26.24 9.25 20.04
N LEU A 164 26.74 8.20 19.39
CA LEU A 164 27.95 8.27 18.56
C LEU A 164 27.73 9.12 17.31
N ASP A 165 26.58 8.95 16.65
CA ASP A 165 26.33 9.49 15.31
C ASP A 165 26.23 11.02 15.29
N TRP A 166 25.89 11.65 16.42
CA TRP A 166 26.01 13.11 16.56
C TRP A 166 27.45 13.59 16.35
N SER A 167 28.42 12.83 16.86
CA SER A 167 29.84 13.16 16.77
C SER A 167 30.39 12.82 15.38
N HIS A 168 30.02 11.66 14.82
CA HIS A 168 30.39 11.26 13.46
C HIS A 168 29.90 12.26 12.41
N GLY A 169 28.63 12.63 12.47
CA GLY A 169 28.09 13.67 11.60
C GLY A 169 28.85 14.99 11.73
N GLU A 170 29.20 15.39 12.96
CA GLU A 170 29.96 16.62 13.21
C GLU A 170 31.36 16.56 12.60
N GLU A 171 32.04 15.41 12.68
CA GLU A 171 33.36 15.17 12.10
C GLU A 171 33.34 15.19 10.57
N ILE A 172 32.31 14.62 9.95
CA ILE A 172 32.09 14.71 8.50
C ILE A 172 31.94 16.18 8.06
N LEU A 173 31.18 17.00 8.81
CA LEU A 173 31.06 18.43 8.51
C LEU A 173 32.36 19.21 8.76
N MET A 174 33.16 18.82 9.76
CA MET A 174 34.50 19.39 9.94
C MET A 174 35.45 19.03 8.80
N ALA A 175 35.37 17.81 8.27
CA ALA A 175 36.11 17.40 7.09
C ALA A 175 35.69 18.20 5.85
N MET A 176 34.38 18.42 5.69
CA MET A 176 33.82 19.25 4.61
C MET A 176 34.37 20.69 4.65
N GLU A 177 34.36 21.33 5.82
CA GLU A 177 34.92 22.69 6.01
C GLU A 177 36.41 22.73 5.66
N LYS A 178 37.20 21.74 6.11
CA LYS A 178 38.64 21.64 5.78
C LYS A 178 38.90 21.42 4.30
N GLU A 179 37.99 20.75 3.60
CA GLU A 179 38.05 20.57 2.15
C GLU A 179 37.63 21.84 1.38
N GLY A 180 37.17 22.88 2.09
CA GLY A 180 36.74 24.15 1.50
C GLY A 180 35.36 24.08 0.84
N ILE A 181 34.48 23.19 1.32
CA ILE A 181 33.11 23.08 0.85
C ILE A 181 32.18 23.82 1.82
N ASP A 182 31.40 24.74 1.29
CA ASP A 182 30.41 25.49 2.05
C ASP A 182 29.23 24.59 2.46
N PHE A 183 28.69 24.85 3.66
CA PHE A 183 27.51 24.17 4.17
C PHE A 183 26.24 24.63 3.43
N ASP A 184 25.48 23.65 2.96
CA ASP A 184 24.23 23.77 2.24
C ASP A 184 23.11 23.20 3.12
N ALA A 185 22.40 24.10 3.78
CA ALA A 185 21.33 23.75 4.72
C ALA A 185 20.15 23.07 4.04
N GLU A 186 19.83 23.45 2.80
CA GLU A 186 18.71 22.89 2.05
C GLU A 186 19.02 21.45 1.65
N LEU A 187 20.23 21.22 1.11
CA LEU A 187 20.71 19.89 0.79
C LEU A 187 20.74 19.00 2.05
N PHE A 188 21.35 19.47 3.14
CA PHE A 188 21.40 18.72 4.40
C PHE A 188 20.01 18.35 4.92
N CYS A 189 19.07 19.31 4.94
CA CYS A 189 17.69 19.09 5.35
C CYS A 189 16.98 18.06 4.46
N ARG A 190 17.14 18.18 3.14
CA ARG A 190 16.54 17.26 2.17
C ARG A 190 17.04 15.83 2.35
N GLU A 191 18.34 15.63 2.56
CA GLU A 191 18.89 14.28 2.70
C GLU A 191 18.45 13.59 4.01
N GLN A 192 18.18 14.35 5.09
CA GLN A 192 17.53 13.80 6.29
C GLN A 192 16.10 13.30 5.98
N ARG A 193 15.32 14.11 5.25
CA ARG A 193 13.95 13.73 4.83
C ARG A 193 13.95 12.52 3.90
N THR A 194 14.89 12.45 2.96
CA THR A 194 15.09 11.28 2.11
C THR A 194 15.35 10.03 2.95
N PHE A 195 16.22 10.11 3.97
CA PHE A 195 16.51 8.97 4.84
C PHE A 195 15.31 8.54 5.70
N ILE A 196 14.54 9.49 6.24
CA ILE A 196 13.27 9.20 6.94
C ILE A 196 12.28 8.48 6.02
N HIS A 197 12.19 8.89 4.76
CA HIS A 197 11.34 8.24 3.77
C HIS A 197 11.83 6.82 3.46
N VAL A 198 13.14 6.60 3.27
CA VAL A 198 13.71 5.26 3.07
C VAL A 198 13.31 4.31 4.21
N LEU A 199 13.38 4.75 5.47
CA LEU A 199 12.92 3.94 6.60
C LEU A 199 11.41 3.67 6.55
N SER A 200 10.60 4.66 6.15
CA SER A 200 9.14 4.50 5.96
C SER A 200 8.78 3.42 4.94
N THR A 201 9.65 3.13 3.97
CA THR A 201 9.45 2.03 3.01
C THR A 201 9.66 0.64 3.61
N LEU A 202 10.19 0.54 4.82
CA LEU A 202 10.38 -0.71 5.56
C LEU A 202 9.21 -1.02 6.50
N SER A 203 8.22 -0.14 6.59
CA SER A 203 7.00 -0.35 7.38
C SER A 203 6.10 -1.40 6.76
N LEU A 204 5.38 -2.12 7.63
CA LEU A 204 4.41 -3.15 7.29
C LEU A 204 3.14 -2.92 8.11
N PRO A 205 1.94 -3.34 7.65
CA PRO A 205 0.77 -3.40 8.51
C PRO A 205 1.06 -4.28 9.73
N THR A 206 0.88 -3.75 10.95
CA THR A 206 1.21 -4.50 12.17
C THR A 206 0.09 -5.43 12.58
N THR A 207 0.39 -6.45 13.37
CA THR A 207 -0.60 -7.39 13.91
C THR A 207 -1.63 -6.65 14.77
N GLU A 208 -1.20 -5.64 15.53
CA GLU A 208 -2.11 -4.81 16.32
C GLU A 208 -3.08 -4.03 15.41
N GLU A 209 -2.57 -3.40 14.35
CA GLU A 209 -3.40 -2.72 13.34
C GLU A 209 -4.36 -3.72 12.67
N ILE A 210 -3.85 -4.88 12.24
CA ILE A 210 -4.64 -5.93 11.59
C ILE A 210 -5.76 -6.45 12.50
N ILE A 211 -5.48 -6.68 13.79
CA ILE A 211 -6.50 -7.09 14.78
C ILE A 211 -7.55 -5.97 14.91
N HIS A 212 -7.11 -4.72 15.04
CA HIS A 212 -8.02 -3.58 15.10
C HIS A 212 -8.91 -3.50 13.86
N LEU A 213 -8.33 -3.64 12.66
CA LEU A 213 -9.08 -3.70 11.40
C LEU A 213 -10.08 -4.86 11.41
N ASN A 214 -9.66 -6.04 11.86
CA ASN A 214 -10.51 -7.22 11.86
C ASN A 214 -11.74 -7.04 12.77
N GLU A 215 -11.52 -6.53 13.98
CA GLU A 215 -12.53 -6.46 15.06
C GLU A 215 -13.41 -5.21 15.02
N GLN A 216 -12.84 -4.06 14.62
CA GLN A 216 -13.49 -2.76 14.80
C GLN A 216 -13.97 -2.13 13.49
N MET A 217 -13.35 -2.48 12.36
CA MET A 217 -13.73 -1.88 11.08
C MET A 217 -14.77 -2.71 10.33
N PRO A 218 -15.80 -2.08 9.75
CA PRO A 218 -16.77 -2.80 8.94
C PRO A 218 -16.12 -3.37 7.68
N VAL A 219 -16.69 -4.47 7.18
CA VAL A 219 -16.42 -4.93 5.81
C VAL A 219 -17.29 -4.09 4.89
N ASN A 220 -16.72 -2.99 4.40
CA ASN A 220 -17.26 -2.19 3.31
C ASN A 220 -16.09 -1.74 2.42
N PHE A 221 -16.42 -1.22 1.26
CA PHE A 221 -15.50 -0.47 0.43
C PHE A 221 -16.15 0.84 0.04
N TYR A 222 -15.37 1.91 0.15
CA TYR A 222 -15.79 3.24 -0.21
C TYR A 222 -16.00 3.31 -1.71
N HIS A 223 -15.15 2.69 -2.55
CA HIS A 223 -15.22 2.86 -4.01
C HIS A 223 -15.38 1.54 -4.75
N THR A 224 -16.28 1.50 -5.74
CA THR A 224 -16.25 0.43 -6.74
C THR A 224 -14.90 0.42 -7.46
N ARG A 225 -14.42 -0.79 -7.75
CA ARG A 225 -13.18 -1.02 -8.50
C ARG A 225 -13.45 -1.37 -9.96
N GLU A 226 -14.72 -1.30 -10.33
CA GLU A 226 -15.32 -1.73 -11.58
C GLU A 226 -15.58 -0.51 -12.47
N SER A 227 -15.54 -0.69 -13.79
CA SER A 227 -15.92 0.35 -14.74
C SER A 227 -17.43 0.39 -14.92
N SER A 228 -18.03 1.50 -14.53
CA SER A 228 -19.46 1.72 -14.70
C SER A 228 -19.92 1.77 -16.15
N ALA A 229 -19.05 2.23 -17.05
CA ALA A 229 -19.32 2.29 -18.48
C ALA A 229 -19.70 0.91 -19.06
N VAL A 230 -19.13 -0.17 -18.51
CA VAL A 230 -19.44 -1.53 -18.95
C VAL A 230 -20.85 -1.92 -18.55
N LEU A 231 -21.28 -1.61 -17.33
CA LEU A 231 -22.63 -1.90 -16.86
C LEU A 231 -23.70 -1.10 -17.58
N THR A 232 -23.46 0.19 -17.82
CA THR A 232 -24.39 1.04 -18.58
C THR A 232 -24.63 0.47 -19.97
N LYS A 233 -23.57 0.06 -20.67
CA LYS A 233 -23.69 -0.55 -22.00
C LYS A 233 -24.54 -1.83 -21.99
N ILE A 234 -24.37 -2.68 -20.97
CA ILE A 234 -25.13 -3.94 -20.87
C ILE A 234 -26.61 -3.66 -20.67
N ILE A 235 -26.96 -2.67 -19.86
CA ILE A 235 -28.35 -2.24 -19.63
C ILE A 235 -28.93 -1.63 -20.91
N ASP A 236 -28.17 -0.78 -21.61
CA ASP A 236 -28.62 -0.11 -22.82
C ASP A 236 -28.89 -1.09 -23.98
N ASP A 237 -28.17 -2.20 -24.03
CA ASP A 237 -28.38 -3.28 -25.00
C ASP A 237 -29.66 -4.10 -24.73
N ILE A 238 -30.26 -4.02 -23.53
CA ILE A 238 -31.55 -4.66 -23.25
C ILE A 238 -32.64 -3.92 -24.05
N ALA A 239 -33.38 -4.68 -24.85
CA ALA A 239 -34.28 -4.14 -25.88
C ALA A 239 -35.51 -3.39 -25.34
N ARG A 240 -35.78 -3.44 -24.04
CA ARG A 240 -36.99 -2.89 -23.41
C ARG A 240 -36.66 -1.78 -22.42
N ASP A 241 -37.60 -0.86 -22.25
CA ASP A 241 -37.58 0.13 -21.18
C ASP A 241 -38.25 -0.43 -19.92
N GLY A 242 -38.15 0.29 -18.81
CA GLY A 242 -38.75 -0.11 -17.53
C GLY A 242 -38.05 -1.31 -16.89
N ILE A 243 -36.74 -1.38 -17.04
CA ILE A 243 -35.86 -2.46 -16.59
C ILE A 243 -35.93 -2.59 -15.07
N SER A 244 -36.12 -3.81 -14.57
CA SER A 244 -35.94 -4.15 -13.15
C SER A 244 -34.54 -4.71 -12.90
N VAL A 245 -33.82 -4.09 -11.96
CA VAL A 245 -32.43 -4.40 -11.64
C VAL A 245 -32.34 -5.06 -10.26
N LEU A 246 -31.54 -6.13 -10.17
CA LEU A 246 -31.00 -6.67 -8.92
C LEU A 246 -29.50 -6.42 -8.91
N THR A 247 -28.94 -5.82 -7.86
CA THR A 247 -27.50 -5.57 -7.78
C THR A 247 -26.96 -5.78 -6.36
N VAL A 248 -25.73 -6.26 -6.24
CA VAL A 248 -24.97 -6.12 -4.98
C VAL A 248 -24.72 -4.63 -4.73
N CYS A 249 -24.76 -4.19 -3.47
CA CYS A 249 -24.54 -2.81 -3.06
C CYS A 249 -23.05 -2.43 -2.95
N SER A 250 -22.22 -3.05 -3.80
CA SER A 250 -20.77 -2.86 -3.86
C SER A 250 -20.42 -1.38 -4.06
N GLY A 251 -19.83 -0.74 -3.05
CA GLY A 251 -19.47 0.69 -3.06
C GLY A 251 -20.67 1.66 -3.07
N GLY A 252 -21.82 1.25 -3.60
CA GLY A 252 -23.00 2.09 -3.82
C GLY A 252 -22.96 2.89 -5.13
N GLU A 253 -21.82 2.96 -5.84
CA GLU A 253 -21.74 3.65 -7.14
C GLU A 253 -22.68 3.05 -8.18
N HIS A 254 -22.66 1.72 -8.36
CA HIS A 254 -23.52 1.07 -9.35
C HIS A 254 -25.00 1.30 -9.08
N VAL A 255 -25.40 1.32 -7.81
CA VAL A 255 -26.78 1.65 -7.42
C VAL A 255 -27.14 3.05 -7.93
N ILE A 256 -26.29 4.05 -7.68
CA ILE A 256 -26.54 5.43 -8.11
C ILE A 256 -26.58 5.54 -9.63
N GLU A 257 -25.71 4.83 -10.33
CA GLU A 257 -25.64 4.81 -11.79
C GLU A 257 -26.88 4.15 -12.42
N HIS A 258 -27.36 3.05 -11.85
CA HIS A 258 -28.62 2.43 -12.27
C HIS A 258 -29.81 3.37 -12.07
N LEU A 259 -29.83 4.13 -10.96
CA LEU A 259 -30.88 5.13 -10.72
C LEU A 259 -30.83 6.30 -11.71
N ALA A 260 -29.66 6.60 -12.27
CA ALA A 260 -29.46 7.65 -13.26
C ALA A 260 -29.77 7.19 -14.70
N ASN A 261 -29.93 5.88 -14.96
CA ASN A 261 -30.24 5.36 -16.30
C ASN A 261 -31.75 5.43 -16.59
N GLU A 262 -32.13 6.09 -17.68
CA GLU A 262 -33.52 6.34 -18.07
C GLU A 262 -34.33 5.06 -18.36
N LYS A 263 -33.69 3.96 -18.72
CA LYS A 263 -34.37 2.68 -18.96
C LYS A 263 -34.75 1.96 -17.66
N VAL A 264 -34.13 2.30 -16.53
CA VAL A 264 -34.30 1.57 -15.27
C VAL A 264 -35.52 2.10 -14.52
N ALA A 265 -36.52 1.24 -14.28
CA ALA A 265 -37.70 1.59 -13.49
C ALA A 265 -37.54 1.24 -12.00
N SER A 266 -36.75 0.22 -11.68
CA SER A 266 -36.56 -0.20 -10.30
C SER A 266 -35.22 -0.87 -10.05
N VAL A 267 -34.69 -0.66 -8.84
CA VAL A 267 -33.45 -1.25 -8.36
C VAL A 267 -33.71 -1.89 -6.99
N LEU A 268 -33.48 -3.20 -6.89
CA LEU A 268 -33.29 -3.90 -5.62
C LEU A 268 -31.77 -4.04 -5.41
N ALA A 269 -31.22 -3.28 -4.47
CA ALA A 269 -29.81 -3.43 -4.09
C ALA A 269 -29.71 -4.18 -2.77
N PHE A 270 -28.79 -5.16 -2.70
CA PHE A 270 -28.61 -5.99 -1.52
C PHE A 270 -27.15 -6.05 -1.08
N ASP A 271 -26.93 -6.23 0.22
CA ASP A 271 -25.64 -6.63 0.77
C ASP A 271 -25.88 -7.40 2.07
N ILE A 272 -24.96 -8.31 2.41
CA ILE A 272 -25.00 -9.00 3.71
C ILE A 272 -24.48 -8.08 4.83
N ASN A 273 -23.72 -7.05 4.48
CA ASN A 273 -23.13 -6.08 5.40
C ASN A 273 -23.95 -4.79 5.41
N GLU A 274 -24.65 -4.52 6.52
CA GLU A 274 -25.41 -3.27 6.69
C GLU A 274 -24.54 -2.02 6.53
N ALA A 275 -23.26 -2.11 6.92
CA ALA A 275 -22.30 -1.01 6.75
C ALA A 275 -22.09 -0.61 5.28
N GLN A 276 -22.19 -1.55 4.35
CA GLN A 276 -22.09 -1.28 2.92
C GLN A 276 -23.36 -0.59 2.39
N LEU A 277 -24.54 -1.00 2.88
CA LEU A 277 -25.79 -0.29 2.58
C LEU A 277 -25.75 1.15 3.11
N GLU A 278 -25.17 1.36 4.29
CA GLU A 278 -25.01 2.69 4.87
C GLU A 278 -24.07 3.58 4.04
N VAL A 279 -22.98 3.04 3.48
CA VAL A 279 -22.13 3.77 2.53
C VAL A 279 -22.96 4.25 1.33
N CYS A 280 -23.78 3.37 0.75
CA CYS A 280 -24.66 3.74 -0.37
C CYS A 280 -25.64 4.87 0.02
N ARG A 281 -26.31 4.77 1.17
CA ARG A 281 -27.23 5.82 1.65
C ARG A 281 -26.52 7.16 1.83
N LYS A 282 -25.34 7.16 2.42
CA LYS A 282 -24.53 8.38 2.62
C LYS A 282 -24.16 9.04 1.29
N LYS A 283 -23.69 8.27 0.31
CA LYS A 283 -23.40 8.78 -1.04
C LYS A 283 -24.62 9.38 -1.71
N MET A 284 -25.75 8.68 -1.66
CA MET A 284 -27.01 9.18 -2.23
C MET A 284 -27.47 10.49 -1.57
N SER A 285 -27.18 10.68 -0.28
CA SER A 285 -27.46 11.94 0.42
C SER A 285 -26.42 13.06 0.19
N GLY A 286 -25.39 12.80 -0.62
CA GLY A 286 -24.32 13.76 -0.91
C GLY A 286 -23.31 13.98 0.23
N GLN A 287 -23.26 13.09 1.22
CA GLN A 287 -22.25 13.17 2.28
C GLN A 287 -20.86 12.85 1.72
N GLN A 288 -19.89 13.71 2.04
CA GLN A 288 -18.50 13.54 1.60
C GLN A 288 -17.68 12.64 2.54
N ALA A 289 -18.02 12.60 3.83
CA ALA A 289 -17.37 11.72 4.79
C ALA A 289 -18.06 10.36 4.80
N LEU A 290 -17.43 9.36 4.19
CA LEU A 290 -17.92 7.97 4.27
C LEU A 290 -17.08 7.18 5.27
N PRO A 291 -17.66 6.16 5.91
CA PRO A 291 -16.92 5.30 6.83
C PRO A 291 -15.78 4.58 6.10
N GLU A 292 -14.58 4.63 6.67
CA GLU A 292 -13.43 3.89 6.15
C GLU A 292 -13.65 2.38 6.33
N GLY A 293 -13.20 1.62 5.33
CA GLY A 293 -13.27 0.17 5.28
C GLY A 293 -11.92 -0.51 5.34
N LYS A 294 -11.95 -1.82 5.57
CA LYS A 294 -10.74 -2.65 5.63
C LYS A 294 -9.89 -2.57 4.35
N PHE A 295 -10.53 -2.45 3.18
CA PHE A 295 -9.83 -2.36 1.90
C PHE A 295 -9.16 -1.00 1.70
N GLU A 296 -9.84 0.09 2.07
CA GLU A 296 -9.32 1.45 1.94
C GLU A 296 -8.03 1.63 2.73
N TYR A 297 -7.94 1.04 3.93
CA TYR A 297 -6.71 1.01 4.71
C TYR A 297 -5.56 0.40 3.91
N LEU A 298 -5.74 -0.76 3.26
CA LEU A 298 -4.68 -1.44 2.51
C LEU A 298 -4.20 -0.58 1.34
N PHE A 299 -5.12 -0.05 0.53
CA PHE A 299 -4.75 0.82 -0.59
C PHE A 299 -4.08 2.11 -0.11
N GLN A 300 -4.55 2.68 1.00
CA GLN A 300 -3.95 3.86 1.61
C GLN A 300 -2.55 3.57 2.16
N PHE A 301 -2.33 2.41 2.76
CA PHE A 301 -1.02 1.99 3.24
C PHE A 301 -0.02 1.96 2.08
N VAL A 302 -0.39 1.34 0.94
CA VAL A 302 0.48 1.33 -0.26
C VAL A 302 0.81 2.76 -0.68
N ARG A 303 -0.18 3.65 -0.77
CA ARG A 303 0.06 5.06 -1.14
C ARG A 303 0.98 5.76 -0.17
N ASN A 304 0.77 5.58 1.14
CA ASN A 304 1.57 6.21 2.19
C ASN A 304 3.05 5.82 2.11
N VAL A 305 3.37 4.59 1.68
CA VAL A 305 4.77 4.18 1.44
C VAL A 305 5.43 5.04 0.34
N PHE A 306 4.67 5.48 -0.67
CA PHE A 306 5.16 6.34 -1.76
C PHE A 306 4.96 7.83 -1.49
N THR A 307 4.40 8.23 -0.35
CA THR A 307 4.20 9.64 0.00
C THR A 307 5.43 10.16 0.75
N ASN A 308 6.01 11.28 0.31
CA ASN A 308 7.13 11.90 1.00
C ASN A 308 6.68 12.69 2.24
N SER A 309 7.64 13.25 2.98
CA SER A 309 7.39 14.08 4.16
C SER A 309 6.57 15.36 3.90
N GLU A 310 6.43 15.77 2.64
CA GLU A 310 5.69 16.96 2.23
C GLU A 310 4.26 16.61 1.77
N GLY A 311 3.88 15.34 1.86
CA GLY A 311 2.57 14.85 1.41
C GLY A 311 2.50 14.64 -0.11
N GLU A 312 3.62 14.72 -0.82
CA GLU A 312 3.68 14.47 -2.25
C GLU A 312 3.80 12.98 -2.54
N LEU A 313 2.96 12.48 -3.45
CA LEU A 313 2.97 11.09 -3.87
C LEU A 313 4.01 10.85 -4.99
N HIS A 314 5.06 10.10 -4.68
CA HIS A 314 6.18 9.74 -5.58
C HIS A 314 6.05 8.33 -6.15
N ILE A 315 4.88 8.01 -6.72
CA ILE A 315 4.66 6.72 -7.40
C ILE A 315 5.23 6.68 -8.84
N ARG A 316 5.91 7.76 -9.26
CA ARG A 316 6.33 7.99 -10.65
C ARG A 316 7.27 6.91 -11.21
N TRP A 317 8.09 6.26 -10.39
CA TRP A 317 8.96 5.18 -10.88
C TRP A 317 8.15 3.94 -11.31
N ALA A 318 7.08 3.60 -10.59
CA ALA A 318 6.14 2.57 -11.01
C ALA A 318 5.41 2.97 -12.31
N LEU A 319 5.17 4.27 -12.52
CA LEU A 319 4.61 4.79 -13.77
C LEU A 319 5.62 4.79 -14.94
N GLN A 320 6.93 4.61 -14.69
CA GLN A 320 7.98 4.60 -15.72
C GLN A 320 8.44 3.17 -16.09
N GLY A 321 7.69 2.14 -15.66
CA GLY A 321 7.92 0.75 -16.03
C GLY A 321 8.82 -0.06 -15.10
N ASP A 322 9.42 0.53 -14.05
CA ASP A 322 10.12 -0.21 -13.00
C ASP A 322 9.18 -0.50 -11.81
N PHE A 323 8.65 -1.71 -11.78
CA PHE A 323 7.69 -2.15 -10.77
C PHE A 323 8.31 -2.79 -9.53
N ARG A 324 9.64 -2.91 -9.43
CA ARG A 324 10.29 -3.61 -8.30
C ARG A 324 9.87 -3.05 -6.94
N HIS A 325 9.80 -1.72 -6.82
CA HIS A 325 9.35 -1.03 -5.62
C HIS A 325 7.88 -1.30 -5.30
N MET A 326 7.01 -1.23 -6.32
CA MET A 326 5.59 -1.52 -6.15
C MET A 326 5.38 -2.97 -5.73
N ASP A 327 6.02 -3.91 -6.40
CA ASP A 327 5.93 -5.34 -6.12
C ASP A 327 6.34 -5.65 -4.68
N TYR A 328 7.43 -5.04 -4.19
CA TYR A 328 7.87 -5.17 -2.81
C TYR A 328 6.81 -4.70 -1.80
N VAL A 329 6.15 -3.56 -2.06
CA VAL A 329 5.09 -3.05 -1.17
C VAL A 329 3.84 -3.93 -1.25
N ILE A 330 3.45 -4.37 -2.44
CA ILE A 330 2.28 -5.23 -2.64
C ILE A 330 2.46 -6.61 -1.99
N ASP A 331 3.66 -7.19 -2.04
CA ASP A 331 3.96 -8.44 -1.33
C ASP A 331 3.78 -8.32 0.18
N ASN A 332 4.08 -7.15 0.74
CA ASN A 332 3.95 -6.90 2.16
C ASN A 332 2.51 -6.58 2.60
N VAL A 333 1.74 -5.89 1.76
CA VAL A 333 0.39 -5.39 2.10
C VAL A 333 -0.71 -6.38 1.69
N PHE A 334 -0.60 -7.01 0.52
CA PHE A 334 -1.59 -7.93 -0.04
C PHE A 334 -1.16 -9.40 0.04
N SER A 335 -0.33 -9.74 1.02
CA SER A 335 0.00 -11.14 1.31
C SER A 335 -1.25 -11.92 1.74
N THR A 336 -1.21 -13.24 1.53
CA THR A 336 -2.31 -14.12 1.94
C THR A 336 -2.48 -14.09 3.45
N GLU A 337 -1.38 -13.98 4.20
CA GLU A 337 -1.35 -13.87 5.66
C GLU A 337 -2.08 -12.61 6.14
N VAL A 338 -1.76 -11.44 5.59
CA VAL A 338 -2.39 -10.17 5.96
C VAL A 338 -3.89 -10.19 5.63
N LEU A 339 -4.25 -10.59 4.41
CA LEU A 339 -5.66 -10.64 4.00
C LEU A 339 -6.46 -11.66 4.82
N THR A 340 -5.88 -12.82 5.13
CA THR A 340 -6.53 -13.83 5.98
C THR A 340 -6.72 -13.33 7.40
N ALA A 341 -5.78 -12.55 7.93
CA ALA A 341 -5.92 -11.96 9.26
C ALA A 341 -6.98 -10.85 9.31
N ILE A 342 -7.09 -10.03 8.24
CA ILE A 342 -8.06 -8.93 8.16
C ILE A 342 -9.49 -9.44 7.89
N PHE A 343 -9.65 -10.37 6.94
CA PHE A 343 -10.96 -10.81 6.44
C PHE A 343 -11.39 -12.20 6.93
N GLY A 344 -10.47 -12.95 7.54
CA GLY A 344 -10.69 -14.30 8.04
C GLY A 344 -10.49 -15.40 6.98
N PRO A 345 -10.20 -16.65 7.40
CA PRO A 345 -9.90 -17.75 6.48
C PRO A 345 -11.05 -18.10 5.53
N LYS A 346 -12.31 -17.85 5.92
CA LYS A 346 -13.45 -18.13 5.05
C LYS A 346 -13.48 -17.24 3.81
N ALA A 347 -12.97 -16.01 3.93
CA ALA A 347 -12.94 -15.04 2.84
C ALA A 347 -11.78 -15.28 1.87
N THR A 348 -10.68 -15.90 2.32
CA THR A 348 -9.47 -16.08 1.50
C THR A 348 -9.27 -17.49 0.96
N ARG A 349 -9.97 -18.50 1.50
CA ARG A 349 -9.72 -19.92 1.19
C ARG A 349 -10.11 -20.39 -0.21
N TYR A 350 -11.01 -19.70 -0.90
CA TYR A 350 -11.52 -20.11 -2.23
C TYR A 350 -10.73 -19.43 -3.36
N SER A 351 -9.44 -19.15 -3.15
CA SER A 351 -8.61 -18.48 -4.14
C SER A 351 -7.71 -19.47 -4.87
N GLN A 352 -7.64 -19.38 -6.20
CA GLN A 352 -6.79 -20.22 -7.07
C GLN A 352 -5.33 -19.73 -7.14
N GLY A 353 -5.03 -18.54 -6.59
CA GLY A 353 -3.74 -17.88 -6.72
C GLY A 353 -3.33 -17.10 -5.48
N VAL A 354 -2.15 -16.48 -5.57
CA VAL A 354 -1.60 -15.61 -4.51
C VAL A 354 -2.13 -14.19 -4.71
N PHE A 355 -2.74 -13.62 -3.68
CA PHE A 355 -3.30 -12.27 -3.74
C PHE A 355 -2.27 -11.22 -4.15
N SER A 356 -1.05 -11.26 -3.61
CA SER A 356 -0.03 -10.28 -3.96
C SER A 356 0.32 -10.31 -5.46
N GLU A 357 0.42 -11.50 -6.08
CA GLU A 357 0.66 -11.62 -7.52
C GLU A 357 -0.48 -11.03 -8.36
N HIS A 358 -1.73 -11.23 -7.94
CA HIS A 358 -2.87 -10.59 -8.58
C HIS A 358 -2.78 -9.07 -8.46
N PHE A 359 -2.60 -8.55 -7.25
CA PHE A 359 -2.53 -7.11 -7.03
C PHE A 359 -1.31 -6.46 -7.71
N LYS A 360 -0.20 -7.16 -7.90
CA LYS A 360 0.92 -6.67 -8.75
C LYS A 360 0.45 -6.42 -10.17
N GLN A 361 -0.31 -7.35 -10.76
CA GLN A 361 -0.86 -7.18 -12.10
C GLN A 361 -1.87 -6.04 -12.17
N VAL A 362 -2.77 -5.94 -11.19
CA VAL A 362 -3.74 -4.84 -11.06
C VAL A 362 -3.01 -3.49 -11.02
N TYR A 363 -2.03 -3.34 -10.12
CA TYR A 363 -1.28 -2.09 -9.97
C TYR A 363 -0.47 -1.73 -11.21
N ARG A 364 0.14 -2.70 -11.88
CA ARG A 364 0.85 -2.48 -13.16
C ARG A 364 -0.08 -1.96 -14.24
N LYS A 365 -1.25 -2.58 -14.38
CA LYS A 365 -2.26 -2.15 -15.34
C LYS A 365 -2.78 -0.74 -15.02
N MET A 366 -3.18 -0.49 -13.77
CA MET A 366 -3.68 0.82 -13.36
C MET A 366 -2.63 1.93 -13.48
N ALA A 367 -1.36 1.62 -13.20
CA ALA A 367 -0.22 2.51 -13.44
C ALA A 367 -0.08 2.87 -14.93
N SER A 368 -0.12 1.86 -15.82
CA SER A 368 -0.08 2.08 -17.27
C SER A 368 -1.27 2.90 -17.78
N ASP A 369 -2.46 2.69 -17.21
CA ASP A 369 -3.64 3.49 -17.55
C ASP A 369 -3.46 4.97 -17.18
N ILE A 370 -2.80 5.27 -16.05
CA ILE A 370 -2.46 6.65 -15.65
C ILE A 370 -1.38 7.25 -16.54
N GLU A 371 -0.32 6.51 -16.85
CA GLU A 371 0.79 6.98 -17.70
C GLU A 371 0.31 7.32 -19.12
N SER A 372 -0.59 6.49 -19.68
CA SER A 372 -1.17 6.70 -21.00
C SER A 372 -2.26 7.79 -21.04
N GLU A 373 -2.40 8.56 -19.96
CA GLU A 373 -3.44 9.59 -19.77
C GLU A 373 -4.87 9.10 -20.02
N ARG A 374 -5.11 7.78 -19.92
CA ARG A 374 -6.47 7.25 -19.97
C ARG A 374 -7.20 7.76 -18.74
N ASN A 375 -8.34 8.41 -18.94
CA ASN A 375 -9.12 8.98 -17.84
C ASN A 375 -9.93 7.90 -17.11
N ILE A 376 -9.26 6.87 -16.59
CA ILE A 376 -9.88 5.80 -15.79
C ILE A 376 -9.81 6.24 -14.33
N LEU A 377 -10.94 6.73 -13.83
CA LEU A 377 -11.04 7.30 -12.48
C LEU A 377 -10.72 6.27 -11.39
N ASN A 378 -11.10 5.00 -11.58
CA ASN A 378 -10.80 3.93 -10.62
C ASN A 378 -9.29 3.70 -10.48
N SER A 379 -8.53 3.73 -11.58
CA SER A 379 -7.07 3.64 -11.56
C SER A 379 -6.47 4.81 -10.78
N LYS A 380 -6.93 6.04 -11.02
CA LYS A 380 -6.52 7.24 -10.27
C LYS A 380 -6.89 7.15 -8.79
N ASN A 381 -8.02 6.55 -8.44
CA ASN A 381 -8.40 6.36 -7.05
C ASN A 381 -7.49 5.36 -6.32
N VAL A 382 -7.25 4.20 -6.91
CA VAL A 382 -6.39 3.17 -6.28
C VAL A 382 -4.96 3.67 -6.13
N ILE A 383 -4.37 4.17 -7.23
CA ILE A 383 -2.96 4.56 -7.30
C ILE A 383 -2.71 5.92 -6.64
N LEU A 384 -3.54 6.92 -6.92
CA LEU A 384 -3.32 8.31 -6.51
C LEU A 384 -4.19 8.76 -5.33
N GLY A 385 -5.16 7.94 -4.90
CA GLY A 385 -6.12 8.35 -3.88
C GLY A 385 -7.09 9.44 -4.35
N THR A 386 -7.17 9.69 -5.67
CA THR A 386 -8.07 10.70 -6.22
C THR A 386 -9.52 10.33 -5.89
N PRO A 387 -10.29 11.17 -5.18
CA PRO A 387 -11.69 10.88 -4.91
C PRO A 387 -12.45 10.66 -6.20
N LEU A 388 -13.27 9.62 -6.28
CA LEU A 388 -14.24 9.51 -7.36
C LEU A 388 -15.27 10.64 -7.20
N PRO A 389 -15.64 11.35 -8.28
CA PRO A 389 -16.71 12.32 -8.21
C PRO A 389 -17.98 11.62 -7.73
N PRO A 390 -18.79 12.25 -6.87
CA PRO A 390 -20.09 11.69 -6.52
C PRO A 390 -20.89 11.50 -7.81
N ALA A 391 -21.38 10.28 -8.04
CA ALA A 391 -22.28 10.03 -9.14
C ALA A 391 -23.48 10.98 -9.00
N MET A 392 -23.72 11.79 -10.03
CA MET A 392 -24.80 12.76 -10.02
C MET A 392 -26.10 11.97 -10.15
N LEU A 393 -26.89 11.92 -9.07
CA LEU A 393 -28.31 11.64 -9.18
C LEU A 393 -28.87 12.73 -10.10
N GLY A 394 -29.16 12.41 -11.36
CA GLY A 394 -29.88 13.31 -12.24
C GLY A 394 -31.30 13.56 -11.73
N ASP A 395 -32.27 13.80 -12.62
CA ASP A 395 -33.70 13.73 -12.28
C ASP A 395 -34.16 12.26 -12.04
N ALA A 396 -33.44 11.55 -11.16
CA ALA A 396 -33.70 10.18 -10.69
C ALA A 396 -35.02 10.05 -9.89
N ALA A 397 -35.89 11.06 -9.94
CA ALA A 397 -37.11 11.18 -9.16
C ALA A 397 -38.17 10.11 -9.47
N GLN A 398 -37.98 9.28 -10.52
CA GLN A 398 -38.95 8.28 -10.95
C GLN A 398 -38.54 6.83 -10.66
N THR A 399 -37.26 6.54 -10.42
CA THR A 399 -36.77 5.16 -10.26
C THR A 399 -36.96 4.67 -8.82
N LYS A 400 -37.63 3.52 -8.66
CA LYS A 400 -37.88 2.94 -7.33
C LYS A 400 -36.63 2.22 -6.81
N LEU A 401 -36.06 2.70 -5.71
CA LEU A 401 -34.99 2.00 -4.98
C LEU A 401 -35.53 1.22 -3.78
N THR A 402 -35.05 -0.02 -3.62
CA THR A 402 -35.19 -0.81 -2.39
C THR A 402 -33.81 -1.31 -1.96
N LEU A 403 -33.38 -0.99 -0.74
CA LEU A 403 -32.16 -1.52 -0.12
C LEU A 403 -32.51 -2.64 0.86
N VAL A 404 -31.88 -3.81 0.74
CA VAL A 404 -32.13 -4.95 1.64
C VAL A 404 -30.83 -5.53 2.21
N CYS A 405 -30.83 -5.78 3.53
CA CYS A 405 -29.72 -6.44 4.22
C CYS A 405 -29.96 -7.95 4.17
N LYS A 406 -29.48 -8.60 3.11
CA LYS A 406 -29.76 -10.00 2.77
C LYS A 406 -28.57 -10.62 2.03
N ASP A 407 -28.44 -11.93 2.15
CA ASP A 407 -27.53 -12.68 1.28
C ASP A 407 -28.07 -12.76 -0.16
N ALA A 408 -27.20 -13.16 -1.10
CA ALA A 408 -27.55 -13.26 -2.51
C ALA A 408 -28.71 -14.23 -2.79
N LYS A 409 -28.76 -15.36 -2.08
CA LYS A 409 -29.79 -16.39 -2.27
C LYS A 409 -31.18 -15.85 -1.90
N GLN A 410 -31.25 -15.12 -0.79
CA GLN A 410 -32.46 -14.46 -0.32
C GLN A 410 -32.90 -13.33 -1.26
N ALA A 411 -31.97 -12.45 -1.67
CA ALA A 411 -32.27 -11.31 -2.53
C ALA A 411 -32.78 -11.75 -3.92
N VAL A 412 -32.13 -12.75 -4.53
CA VAL A 412 -32.56 -13.35 -5.81
C VAL A 412 -33.98 -13.89 -5.74
N SER A 413 -34.43 -14.41 -4.60
CA SER A 413 -35.75 -15.02 -4.45
C SER A 413 -36.93 -14.03 -4.44
N GLU A 414 -36.67 -12.72 -4.35
CA GLU A 414 -37.72 -11.70 -4.16
C GLU A 414 -38.53 -11.37 -5.42
N GLY A 415 -38.04 -11.69 -6.61
CA GLY A 415 -38.71 -11.27 -7.83
C GLY A 415 -38.14 -11.85 -9.11
N ARG A 416 -38.47 -11.19 -10.22
CA ARG A 416 -37.85 -11.40 -11.52
C ARG A 416 -37.22 -10.10 -11.99
N TYR A 417 -36.12 -10.23 -12.71
CA TYR A 417 -35.26 -9.11 -13.08
C TYR A 417 -34.92 -9.14 -14.56
N ASP A 418 -34.58 -7.99 -15.10
CA ASP A 418 -34.04 -7.84 -16.45
C ASP A 418 -32.53 -7.80 -16.45
N PHE A 419 -31.99 -7.27 -15.37
CA PHE A 419 -30.57 -7.16 -15.14
C PHE A 419 -30.24 -7.63 -13.73
N ILE A 420 -29.26 -8.52 -13.61
CA ILE A 420 -28.75 -9.00 -12.32
C ILE A 420 -27.24 -8.78 -12.29
N ASP A 421 -26.72 -8.01 -11.33
CA ASP A 421 -25.29 -7.91 -11.03
C ASP A 421 -24.99 -8.59 -9.69
N LEU A 422 -24.31 -9.74 -9.74
CA LEU A 422 -23.86 -10.48 -8.55
C LEU A 422 -22.41 -10.15 -8.16
N SER A 423 -21.75 -9.22 -8.85
CA SER A 423 -20.33 -8.89 -8.70
C SER A 423 -19.49 -10.16 -8.55
N ASN A 424 -18.67 -10.23 -7.50
CA ASN A 424 -17.72 -11.30 -7.25
C ASN A 424 -18.10 -12.18 -6.06
N ILE A 425 -19.40 -12.40 -5.82
CA ILE A 425 -19.87 -13.18 -4.65
C ILE A 425 -19.26 -14.58 -4.58
N GLY A 426 -18.92 -15.19 -5.72
CA GLY A 426 -18.34 -16.53 -5.79
C GLY A 426 -16.98 -16.63 -5.12
N ASP A 427 -16.20 -15.54 -5.05
CA ASP A 427 -14.89 -15.52 -4.38
C ASP A 427 -14.98 -15.81 -2.87
N TRP A 428 -16.16 -15.71 -2.29
CA TRP A 428 -16.37 -15.74 -0.84
C TRP A 428 -17.12 -16.99 -0.35
N MET A 429 -17.41 -17.96 -1.23
CA MET A 429 -18.24 -19.12 -0.91
C MET A 429 -17.82 -20.39 -1.67
N PRO A 430 -18.26 -21.59 -1.22
CA PRO A 430 -17.99 -22.83 -1.96
C PRO A 430 -18.59 -22.82 -3.38
N LEU A 431 -17.90 -23.45 -4.32
CA LEU A 431 -18.35 -23.56 -5.72
C LEU A 431 -19.78 -24.12 -5.86
N ASN A 432 -20.16 -25.14 -5.08
CA ASN A 432 -21.51 -25.71 -5.17
C ASN A 432 -22.60 -24.72 -4.76
N GLU A 433 -22.37 -23.94 -3.69
CA GLU A 433 -23.30 -22.91 -3.23
C GLU A 433 -23.38 -21.76 -4.25
N PHE A 434 -22.23 -21.35 -4.77
CA PHE A 434 -22.14 -20.34 -5.82
C PHE A 434 -22.91 -20.74 -7.08
N VAL A 435 -22.73 -21.96 -7.57
CA VAL A 435 -23.43 -22.50 -8.75
C VAL A 435 -24.95 -22.56 -8.51
N GLU A 436 -25.40 -22.99 -7.32
CA GLU A 436 -26.82 -22.99 -6.95
C GLU A 436 -27.43 -21.58 -7.01
N ILE A 437 -26.76 -20.59 -6.41
CA ILE A 437 -27.22 -19.19 -6.41
C ILE A 437 -27.26 -18.64 -7.84
N THR A 438 -26.23 -18.93 -8.62
CA THR A 438 -26.09 -18.44 -10.00
C THR A 438 -27.18 -18.99 -10.91
N HIS A 439 -27.47 -20.30 -10.84
CA HIS A 439 -28.60 -20.89 -11.57
C HIS A 439 -29.94 -20.31 -11.11
N SER A 440 -30.14 -20.15 -9.80
CA SER A 440 -31.35 -19.52 -9.28
C SER A 440 -31.51 -18.09 -9.82
N ALA A 441 -30.44 -17.30 -9.86
CA ALA A 441 -30.46 -15.95 -10.41
C ALA A 441 -30.80 -15.93 -11.90
N PHE A 442 -30.16 -16.79 -12.69
CA PHE A 442 -30.44 -16.93 -14.12
C PHE A 442 -31.90 -17.32 -14.40
N GLU A 443 -32.49 -18.21 -13.59
CA GLU A 443 -33.91 -18.57 -13.70
C GLU A 443 -34.85 -17.38 -13.39
N ARG A 444 -34.41 -16.43 -12.57
CA ARG A 444 -35.14 -15.20 -12.26
C ARG A 444 -34.98 -14.08 -13.29
N LEU A 445 -34.10 -14.23 -14.27
CA LEU A 445 -34.07 -13.33 -15.42
C LEU A 445 -35.35 -13.47 -16.26
N ASN A 446 -35.88 -12.34 -16.73
CA ASN A 446 -36.87 -12.30 -17.80
C ASN A 446 -36.23 -12.71 -19.14
N GLU A 447 -37.06 -13.05 -20.13
CA GLU A 447 -36.60 -13.32 -21.51
C GLU A 447 -35.85 -12.10 -22.08
N GLY A 448 -34.66 -12.31 -22.64
CA GLY A 448 -33.76 -11.25 -23.09
C GLY A 448 -33.05 -10.51 -21.94
N GLY A 449 -33.15 -11.03 -20.71
CA GLY A 449 -32.47 -10.51 -19.54
C GLY A 449 -30.99 -10.90 -19.50
N ARG A 450 -30.21 -10.13 -18.74
CA ARG A 450 -28.76 -10.30 -18.64
C ARG A 450 -28.29 -10.38 -17.20
N MET A 451 -27.33 -11.24 -16.92
CA MET A 451 -26.67 -11.34 -15.63
C MET A 451 -25.17 -11.12 -15.77
N VAL A 452 -24.61 -10.24 -14.95
CA VAL A 452 -23.18 -9.94 -14.87
C VAL A 452 -22.56 -10.63 -13.67
N MET A 453 -21.38 -11.20 -13.90
CA MET A 453 -20.57 -11.81 -12.86
C MET A 453 -19.10 -11.48 -13.07
N ARG A 454 -18.39 -11.40 -11.95
CA ARG A 454 -16.96 -11.12 -11.89
C ARG A 454 -16.28 -12.15 -11.02
N ARG A 455 -14.98 -12.39 -11.26
CA ARG A 455 -14.13 -13.24 -10.44
C ARG A 455 -12.87 -12.48 -10.10
N LEU A 456 -12.57 -12.37 -8.81
CA LEU A 456 -11.30 -11.77 -8.39
C LEU A 456 -10.19 -12.82 -8.52
N LEU A 457 -10.23 -13.83 -7.66
CA LEU A 457 -9.28 -14.94 -7.61
C LEU A 457 -9.93 -16.30 -7.33
N GLY A 458 -11.26 -16.39 -7.38
CA GLY A 458 -12.05 -17.58 -7.11
C GLY A 458 -11.48 -18.85 -7.75
N ASP A 459 -11.58 -19.98 -7.06
CA ASP A 459 -11.13 -21.32 -7.46
C ASP A 459 -12.02 -21.98 -8.55
N TYR A 460 -12.67 -21.15 -9.35
CA TYR A 460 -13.61 -21.50 -10.41
C TYR A 460 -13.33 -20.67 -11.67
N ILE A 461 -13.97 -21.03 -12.78
CA ILE A 461 -13.92 -20.28 -14.04
C ILE A 461 -15.35 -19.93 -14.40
N LEU A 462 -15.66 -18.65 -14.61
CA LEU A 462 -17.03 -18.21 -14.89
C LEU A 462 -17.53 -18.76 -16.23
N GLN A 463 -16.66 -18.84 -17.24
CA GLN A 463 -16.98 -19.39 -18.55
C GLN A 463 -17.38 -20.88 -18.54
N ASP A 464 -16.97 -21.64 -17.52
CA ASP A 464 -17.30 -23.07 -17.41
C ASP A 464 -18.71 -23.29 -16.83
N ILE A 465 -19.34 -22.24 -16.32
CA ILE A 465 -20.68 -22.31 -15.75
C ILE A 465 -21.70 -22.45 -16.88
N SER A 466 -22.31 -23.63 -16.98
CA SER A 466 -23.21 -23.99 -18.08
C SER A 466 -24.62 -23.39 -17.91
N MET A 467 -24.81 -22.14 -18.37
CA MET A 467 -26.12 -21.49 -18.44
C MET A 467 -26.19 -20.44 -19.56
N GLY A 468 -27.30 -20.41 -20.29
CA GLY A 468 -27.56 -19.40 -21.33
C GLY A 468 -26.45 -19.27 -22.38
N THR A 469 -26.34 -18.08 -22.95
CA THR A 469 -25.18 -17.68 -23.76
C THR A 469 -24.18 -16.94 -22.86
N VAL A 470 -22.94 -17.42 -22.81
CA VAL A 470 -21.86 -16.80 -22.01
C VAL A 470 -21.01 -15.90 -22.90
N ILE A 471 -20.88 -14.64 -22.51
CA ILE A 471 -20.14 -13.61 -23.25
C ILE A 471 -19.02 -13.08 -22.34
N PRO A 472 -17.74 -13.38 -22.63
CA PRO A 472 -16.62 -12.79 -21.91
C PRO A 472 -16.56 -11.27 -22.13
N LEU A 473 -16.27 -10.52 -21.08
CA LEU A 473 -16.09 -9.07 -21.12
C LEU A 473 -14.76 -8.64 -20.50
N ASP A 474 -14.31 -7.46 -20.91
CA ASP A 474 -13.18 -6.75 -20.29
C ASP A 474 -13.71 -5.53 -19.53
N ASP A 475 -13.49 -5.49 -18.22
CA ASP A 475 -13.85 -4.38 -17.33
C ASP A 475 -12.94 -3.16 -17.53
N ASN A 476 -11.87 -3.27 -18.34
CA ASN A 476 -10.84 -2.26 -18.60
C ASN A 476 -10.05 -1.80 -17.36
N THR A 477 -10.47 -2.11 -16.14
CA THR A 477 -9.76 -1.78 -14.88
C THR A 477 -8.65 -2.79 -14.58
N GLY A 478 -8.81 -4.03 -15.05
CA GLY A 478 -7.93 -5.15 -14.72
C GLY A 478 -8.03 -5.60 -13.26
N PHE A 479 -9.00 -5.10 -12.49
CA PHE A 479 -9.14 -5.42 -11.08
C PHE A 479 -9.60 -6.87 -10.86
N TYR A 480 -10.48 -7.37 -11.73
CA TYR A 480 -10.97 -8.75 -11.73
C TYR A 480 -10.21 -9.57 -12.76
N SER A 481 -9.97 -10.85 -12.45
CA SER A 481 -9.32 -11.78 -13.37
C SER A 481 -10.25 -12.24 -14.48
N GLU A 482 -11.57 -12.17 -14.26
CA GLU A 482 -12.58 -12.56 -15.23
C GLU A 482 -13.87 -11.76 -15.02
N MET A 483 -14.54 -11.43 -16.13
CA MET A 483 -15.88 -10.87 -16.15
C MET A 483 -16.67 -11.52 -17.28
N VAL A 484 -17.91 -11.91 -17.02
CA VAL A 484 -18.80 -12.48 -18.04
C VAL A 484 -20.21 -11.91 -17.93
N VAL A 485 -20.91 -11.93 -19.06
CA VAL A 485 -22.36 -11.76 -19.13
C VAL A 485 -23.00 -13.08 -19.52
N PHE A 486 -24.05 -13.45 -18.79
CA PHE A 486 -24.96 -14.52 -19.16
C PHE A 486 -26.22 -13.88 -19.77
N GLU A 487 -26.55 -14.26 -21.00
CA GLU A 487 -27.77 -13.85 -21.69
C GLU A 487 -28.78 -15.01 -21.69
N LYS A 488 -30.01 -14.69 -21.30
CA LYS A 488 -31.16 -15.61 -21.30
C LYS A 488 -32.04 -15.37 -22.51
#